data_AF-A0A3S9UXC9-F1
#
_entry.id   AF-A0A3S9UXC9-F1
#
_cell.length_a   1.000
_cell.length_b   1.000
_cell.length_c   1.000
_cell.angle_alpha   90.00
_cell.angle_beta   90.00
_cell.angle_gamma   90.00
#
_symmetry.space_group_name_H-M   'P 1'
#
loop_
_entity.id
_entity.type
_entity.pdbx_description
1 polymer ?
#
loop_
_entity_poly.entity_id
_entity_poly.type
_entity_poly.pdbx_seq_one_letter_code
_entity_poly.pdbx_strand_id
1 'polypeptide(L)'
;MFSTLKDLMWLLCSTVLCMGALIYTLDHSERQALVLAGVVPFIQNQKVSVNMQTWANQEKRTQDTYSGAQVLYGLVDWLDHGVHLQVEDISISETDDISSLLLTVIKLDRSYSYDAEYDDMGKLRRLSFYSVTGGVAP
;
A
#
# COMPACT_ATOMS: atom_id res chain seq x y z
N MET A 1 13.55 20.36 49.19
CA MET A 1 14.52 20.01 48.14
C MET A 1 14.18 18.70 47.43
N PHE A 2 13.69 17.66 48.12
CA PHE A 2 13.26 16.43 47.45
C PHE A 2 11.98 16.57 46.59
N SER A 3 11.03 17.41 47.02
CA SER A 3 9.81 17.72 46.25
C SER A 3 10.12 18.42 44.92
N THR A 4 11.01 19.41 44.95
CA THR A 4 11.44 20.17 43.75
C THR A 4 12.18 19.29 42.73
N LEU A 5 12.94 18.28 43.19
CA LEU A 5 13.59 17.31 42.31
C LEU A 5 12.59 16.39 41.61
N LYS A 6 11.56 15.94 42.34
CA LYS A 6 10.48 15.12 41.78
C LYS A 6 9.69 15.88 40.70
N ASP A 7 9.36 17.14 40.97
CA ASP A 7 8.61 17.97 40.02
C ASP A 7 9.42 18.24 38.75
N LEU A 8 10.74 18.47 38.90
CA LEU A 8 11.65 18.66 37.77
C LEU A 8 11.81 17.38 36.93
N MET A 9 11.85 16.20 37.58
CA MET A 9 11.92 14.91 36.90
C MET A 9 10.63 14.58 36.13
N TRP A 10 9.47 14.92 36.70
CA TRP A 10 8.17 14.80 36.02
C TRP A 10 8.05 15.73 34.82
N LEU A 11 8.50 16.97 34.96
CA LEU A 11 8.53 17.94 33.87
C LEU A 11 9.39 17.42 32.71
N LEU A 12 10.58 16.90 33.02
CA LEU A 12 11.53 16.41 32.03
C LEU A 12 10.96 15.19 31.29
N CYS A 13 10.33 14.26 32.01
CA CYS A 13 9.65 13.11 31.42
C CYS A 13 8.52 13.54 30.47
N SER A 14 7.67 14.49 30.90
CA SER A 14 6.58 15.02 30.06
C SER A 14 7.11 15.71 28.80
N THR A 15 8.21 16.46 28.89
CA THR A 15 8.80 17.13 27.72
C THR A 15 9.36 16.15 26.70
N VAL A 16 10.01 15.07 27.14
CA VAL A 16 10.54 14.04 26.24
C VAL A 16 9.42 13.31 25.51
N LEU A 17 8.32 12.98 26.21
CA LEU A 17 7.15 12.36 25.59
C LEU A 17 6.49 13.28 24.56
N CYS A 18 6.33 14.58 24.86
CA CYS A 18 5.79 15.55 23.91
C CYS A 18 6.68 15.69 22.66
N MET A 19 8.00 15.78 22.83
CA MET A 19 8.92 15.89 21.69
C MET A 19 8.92 14.62 20.84
N GLY A 20 8.84 13.43 21.46
CA GLY A 20 8.73 12.16 20.75
C GLY A 20 7.44 12.07 19.91
N ALA A 21 6.30 12.45 20.49
CA ALA A 21 5.03 12.49 19.76
C ALA A 21 5.07 13.49 18.59
N LEU A 22 5.75 14.62 18.77
CA LEU A 22 5.89 15.65 17.74
C LEU A 22 6.76 15.14 16.57
N ILE A 23 7.89 14.50 16.85
CA ILE A 23 8.75 13.88 15.83
C ILE A 23 7.99 12.78 15.08
N TYR A 24 7.25 11.93 15.79
CA TYR A 24 6.45 10.87 15.18
C TYR A 24 5.37 11.43 14.24
N THR A 25 4.68 12.49 14.67
CA THR A 25 3.67 13.17 13.85
C THR A 25 4.28 13.81 12.60
N LEU A 26 5.51 14.34 12.72
CA LEU A 26 6.23 14.97 11.61
C LEU A 26 6.71 13.94 10.57
N ASP A 27 7.26 12.81 11.00
CA ASP A 27 7.61 11.68 10.12
C ASP A 27 6.37 11.11 9.42
N HIS A 28 5.25 10.98 10.15
CA HIS A 28 3.99 10.54 9.55
C HIS A 28 3.45 11.53 8.51
N SER A 29 3.53 12.84 8.80
CA SER A 29 3.15 13.92 7.87
C SER A 29 4.02 13.92 6.61
N GLU A 30 5.33 13.71 6.73
CA GLU A 30 6.25 13.71 5.59
C GLU A 30 5.96 12.54 4.64
N ARG A 31 5.68 11.35 5.19
CA ARG A 31 5.24 10.19 4.41
C ARG A 31 3.90 10.43 3.72
N GLN A 32 2.95 11.08 4.40
CA GLN A 32 1.68 11.48 3.78
C GLN A 32 1.87 12.50 2.64
N ALA A 33 2.77 13.46 2.80
CA ALA A 33 3.05 14.47 1.78
C ALA A 33 3.71 13.88 0.53
N LEU A 34 4.64 12.93 0.68
CA LEU A 34 5.26 12.19 -0.43
C LEU A 34 4.23 11.38 -1.22
N VAL A 35 3.27 10.74 -0.54
CA VAL A 35 2.17 10.02 -1.18
C VAL A 35 1.23 10.99 -1.89
N LEU A 36 0.89 12.11 -1.27
CA LEU A 36 0.04 13.12 -1.90
C LEU A 36 0.71 13.67 -3.15
N ALA A 37 2.01 13.95 -3.12
CA ALA A 37 2.78 14.35 -4.30
C ALA A 37 2.80 13.27 -5.40
N GLY A 38 2.79 11.99 -5.03
CA GLY A 38 2.67 10.88 -5.97
C GLY A 38 1.26 10.69 -6.55
N VAL A 39 0.21 11.01 -5.79
CA VAL A 39 -1.21 10.81 -6.17
C VAL A 39 -1.80 12.02 -6.89
N VAL A 40 -1.37 13.25 -6.57
CA VAL A 40 -1.83 14.50 -7.19
C VAL A 40 -1.76 14.49 -8.73
N PRO A 41 -0.71 13.96 -9.39
CA PRO A 41 -0.64 13.86 -10.84
C PRO A 41 -1.74 12.97 -11.44
N PHE A 42 -2.17 11.93 -10.71
CA PHE A 42 -3.23 11.02 -11.16
C PHE A 42 -4.62 11.66 -11.02
N ILE A 43 -4.85 12.44 -9.96
CA ILE A 43 -6.13 13.13 -9.74
C ILE A 43 -6.28 14.33 -10.69
N GLN A 44 -5.21 15.10 -10.92
CA GLN A 44 -5.27 16.31 -11.75
C GLN A 44 -5.39 16.01 -13.26
N ASN A 45 -4.93 14.85 -13.73
CA ASN A 45 -5.07 14.42 -15.13
C ASN A 45 -6.31 13.53 -15.39
N GLN A 46 -7.16 13.29 -14.39
CA GLN A 46 -8.38 12.49 -14.55
C GLN A 46 -9.54 13.36 -15.06
N LYS A 47 -9.67 13.49 -16.40
CA LYS A 47 -10.84 14.13 -17.04
C LYS A 47 -12.09 13.24 -17.15
N VAL A 48 -12.06 12.02 -16.62
CA VAL A 48 -13.17 11.05 -16.74
C VAL A 48 -13.58 10.55 -15.35
N SER A 49 -14.86 10.68 -15.04
CA SER A 49 -15.45 10.36 -13.74
C SER A 49 -15.35 8.87 -13.41
N VAL A 50 -14.94 8.56 -12.18
CA VAL A 50 -14.73 7.20 -11.62
C VAL A 50 -16.02 6.39 -11.43
N ASN A 51 -17.17 6.78 -12.01
CA ASN A 51 -18.46 6.21 -11.60
C ASN A 51 -19.47 5.87 -12.71
N MET A 52 -19.03 5.38 -13.89
CA MET A 52 -19.99 4.98 -14.94
C MET A 52 -19.56 3.77 -15.79
N GLN A 53 -18.88 2.79 -15.20
CA GLN A 53 -18.62 1.49 -15.85
C GLN A 53 -19.22 0.30 -15.09
N THR A 54 -20.30 0.54 -14.35
CA THR A 54 -21.16 -0.53 -13.85
C THR A 54 -21.99 -1.12 -15.00
N TRP A 55 -21.53 -2.28 -15.49
CA TRP A 55 -22.36 -3.46 -15.80
C TRP A 55 -22.93 -3.67 -17.22
N ALA A 56 -22.59 -2.87 -18.23
CA ALA A 56 -23.18 -3.07 -19.57
C ALA A 56 -22.33 -3.85 -20.59
N ASN A 57 -21.02 -4.00 -20.41
CA ASN A 57 -20.17 -4.66 -21.43
C ASN A 57 -19.06 -5.50 -20.80
N GLN A 58 -19.41 -6.74 -20.48
CA GLN A 58 -18.54 -7.77 -19.93
C GLN A 58 -17.64 -8.43 -21.01
N GLU A 59 -17.21 -7.69 -22.04
CA GLU A 59 -16.26 -8.18 -23.06
C GLU A 59 -14.89 -7.49 -23.00
N LYS A 60 -14.79 -6.36 -22.30
CA LYS A 60 -13.51 -5.75 -21.96
C LYS A 60 -13.48 -5.54 -20.46
N ARG A 61 -13.07 -6.59 -19.74
CA ARG A 61 -12.42 -6.44 -18.43
C ARG A 61 -11.25 -5.48 -18.73
N THR A 62 -11.43 -4.18 -18.50
CA THR A 62 -10.30 -3.28 -18.33
C THR A 62 -9.52 -3.94 -17.21
N GLN A 63 -8.42 -4.62 -17.56
CA GLN A 63 -7.50 -5.17 -16.56
C GLN A 63 -7.14 -3.97 -15.70
N ASP A 64 -7.64 -3.90 -14.47
CA ASP A 64 -7.13 -2.87 -13.57
C ASP A 64 -5.67 -3.22 -13.36
N THR A 65 -4.79 -2.47 -14.00
CA THR A 65 -3.36 -2.62 -13.87
C THR A 65 -2.93 -1.97 -12.56
N TYR A 66 -2.34 -2.77 -11.68
CA TYR A 66 -1.68 -2.30 -10.47
C TYR A 66 -0.23 -1.99 -10.78
N SER A 67 0.28 -0.86 -10.30
CA SER A 67 1.73 -0.66 -10.29
C SER A 67 2.39 -1.57 -9.25
N GLY A 68 3.65 -1.96 -9.45
CA GLY A 68 4.37 -2.76 -8.47
C GLY A 68 4.40 -2.09 -7.07
N ALA A 69 4.41 -0.76 -7.02
CA ALA A 69 4.29 -0.01 -5.77
C ALA A 69 2.93 -0.20 -5.08
N GLN A 70 1.83 -0.24 -5.83
CA GLN A 70 0.49 -0.50 -5.28
C GLN A 70 0.35 -1.94 -4.80
N VAL A 71 0.90 -2.91 -5.53
CA VAL A 71 0.95 -4.32 -5.09
C VAL A 71 1.69 -4.43 -3.78
N LEU A 72 2.84 -3.76 -3.64
CA LEU A 72 3.64 -3.77 -2.41
C LEU A 72 2.89 -3.13 -1.23
N TYR A 73 2.19 -2.02 -1.45
CA TYR A 73 1.46 -1.33 -0.38
C TYR A 73 0.26 -2.14 0.12
N GLY A 74 -0.46 -2.81 -0.78
CA GLY A 74 -1.57 -3.69 -0.41
C GLY A 74 -1.12 -5.03 0.19
N LEU A 75 0.15 -5.41 -0.01
CA LEU A 75 0.67 -6.72 0.35
C LEU A 75 0.45 -7.05 1.83
N VAL A 76 0.81 -6.13 2.72
CA VAL A 76 0.69 -6.32 4.18
C VAL A 76 -0.77 -6.48 4.57
N ASP A 77 -1.63 -5.60 4.06
CA ASP A 77 -3.06 -5.62 4.37
C ASP A 77 -3.71 -6.93 3.88
N TRP A 78 -3.39 -7.39 2.68
CA TRP A 78 -3.93 -8.64 2.14
C TRP A 78 -3.45 -9.88 2.91
N LEU A 79 -2.18 -9.90 3.33
CA LEU A 79 -1.64 -10.98 4.16
C LEU A 79 -2.29 -11.00 5.55
N ASP A 80 -2.46 -9.84 6.19
CA ASP A 80 -3.15 -9.70 7.48
C ASP A 80 -4.61 -10.20 7.42
N HIS A 81 -5.26 -10.04 6.27
CA HIS A 81 -6.61 -10.55 6.02
C HIS A 81 -6.66 -12.05 5.64
N GLY A 82 -5.50 -12.71 5.57
CA GLY A 82 -5.36 -14.12 5.21
C GLY A 82 -5.58 -14.42 3.73
N VAL A 83 -5.39 -13.43 2.86
CA VAL A 83 -5.53 -13.58 1.41
C VAL A 83 -4.25 -14.22 0.86
N HIS A 84 -4.40 -15.27 0.05
CA HIS A 84 -3.26 -15.88 -0.63
C HIS A 84 -2.78 -14.99 -1.78
N LEU A 85 -1.54 -14.51 -1.69
CA LEU A 85 -0.93 -13.68 -2.72
C LEU A 85 0.00 -14.49 -3.61
N GLN A 86 -0.09 -14.24 -4.92
CA GLN A 86 0.81 -14.80 -5.92
C GLN A 86 1.26 -13.70 -6.88
N VAL A 87 2.55 -13.61 -7.18
CA VAL A 87 3.10 -12.64 -8.14
C VAL A 87 4.05 -13.37 -9.09
N GLU A 88 3.82 -13.29 -10.40
CA GLU A 88 4.63 -13.98 -11.43
C GLU A 88 4.85 -15.47 -11.09
N ASP A 89 3.77 -16.16 -10.70
CA ASP A 89 3.74 -17.55 -10.23
C ASP A 89 4.44 -17.84 -8.89
N ILE A 90 5.04 -16.84 -8.25
CA ILE A 90 5.66 -16.96 -6.93
C ILE A 90 4.61 -16.69 -5.86
N SER A 91 4.35 -17.68 -4.99
CA SER A 91 3.49 -17.49 -3.82
C SER A 91 4.23 -16.65 -2.79
N ILE A 92 3.58 -15.62 -2.28
CA ILE A 92 4.11 -14.76 -1.22
C ILE A 92 3.47 -15.17 0.11
N SER A 93 4.29 -15.35 1.12
CA SER A 93 3.92 -15.69 2.49
C SER A 93 4.17 -14.52 3.43
N GLU A 94 3.46 -14.49 4.55
CA GLU A 94 3.65 -13.53 5.65
C GLU A 94 5.08 -13.57 6.24
N THR A 95 5.77 -14.69 6.05
CA THR A 95 7.15 -14.90 6.48
C THR A 95 8.20 -14.30 5.55
N ASP A 96 7.81 -13.84 4.36
CA ASP A 96 8.75 -13.33 3.37
C ASP A 96 9.12 -11.87 3.69
N ASP A 97 10.42 -11.56 3.72
CA ASP A 97 10.89 -10.20 3.95
C ASP A 97 10.47 -9.30 2.78
N ILE A 98 9.68 -8.26 3.08
CA ILE A 98 9.22 -7.24 2.13
C ILE A 98 10.37 -6.68 1.31
N SER A 99 11.54 -6.49 1.94
CA SER A 99 12.75 -5.98 1.27
C SER A 99 13.26 -6.94 0.20
N SER A 100 13.16 -8.25 0.45
CA SER A 100 13.54 -9.29 -0.51
C SER A 100 12.55 -9.38 -1.66
N LEU A 101 11.24 -9.24 -1.39
CA LEU A 101 10.18 -9.27 -2.39
C LEU A 101 10.28 -8.10 -3.39
N LEU A 102 10.66 -6.92 -2.91
CA LEU A 102 10.89 -5.70 -3.69
C LEU A 102 12.03 -5.83 -4.72
N LEU A 103 13.05 -6.61 -4.37
CA LEU A 103 14.24 -6.78 -5.20
C LEU A 103 14.12 -7.98 -6.15
N THR A 104 13.35 -9.00 -5.77
CA THR A 104 13.34 -10.30 -6.47
C THR A 104 12.05 -10.62 -7.23
N VAL A 105 10.89 -10.15 -6.75
CA VAL A 105 9.57 -10.57 -7.26
C VAL A 105 8.73 -9.40 -7.79
N ILE A 106 8.64 -8.31 -7.05
CA ILE A 106 7.79 -7.16 -7.37
C ILE A 106 8.65 -5.99 -7.84
N LYS A 107 8.63 -5.71 -9.14
CA LYS A 107 9.33 -4.57 -9.73
C LYS A 107 8.45 -3.33 -9.68
N LEU A 108 8.88 -2.30 -8.96
CA LEU A 108 8.09 -1.08 -8.76
C LEU A 108 7.73 -0.34 -10.05
N ASP A 109 8.59 -0.42 -11.06
CA ASP A 109 8.44 0.23 -12.37
C ASP A 109 7.53 -0.55 -13.33
N ARG A 110 7.10 -1.76 -12.95
CA ARG A 110 6.23 -2.60 -13.77
C ARG A 110 4.77 -2.44 -13.40
N SER A 111 3.93 -2.61 -14.43
CA SER A 111 2.49 -2.76 -14.30
C SER A 111 2.14 -4.24 -14.25
N TYR A 112 1.25 -4.60 -13.34
CA TYR A 112 0.77 -5.94 -13.09
C TYR A 112 -0.74 -5.96 -13.34
N SER A 113 -1.19 -6.90 -14.16
CA SER A 113 -2.60 -7.30 -14.17
C SER A 113 -2.87 -8.16 -12.94
N TYR A 114 -4.09 -8.10 -12.41
CA TYR A 114 -4.49 -8.92 -11.28
C TYR A 114 -5.66 -9.84 -11.66
N ASP A 115 -5.74 -10.99 -10.99
CA ASP A 115 -6.92 -11.83 -10.93
C ASP A 115 -7.26 -12.09 -9.47
N ALA A 116 -8.55 -12.05 -9.16
CA ALA A 116 -9.08 -12.14 -7.81
C ALA A 116 -10.03 -13.33 -7.71
N GLU A 117 -9.75 -14.24 -6.78
CA GLU A 117 -10.60 -15.39 -6.48
C GLU A 117 -11.37 -15.12 -5.19
N TYR A 118 -12.68 -15.33 -5.22
CA TYR A 118 -13.58 -15.14 -4.09
C TYR A 118 -14.16 -16.49 -3.67
N ASP A 119 -14.46 -16.64 -2.38
CA ASP A 119 -15.15 -17.82 -1.85
C ASP A 119 -16.68 -17.76 -2.11
N ASP A 120 -17.39 -18.82 -1.73
CA ASP A 120 -18.85 -18.94 -1.86
C ASP A 120 -19.63 -17.87 -1.07
N MET A 121 -18.97 -17.17 -0.13
CA MET A 121 -19.53 -16.07 0.66
C MET A 121 -19.17 -14.69 0.08
N GLY A 122 -18.43 -14.64 -1.04
CA GLY A 122 -17.96 -13.41 -1.66
C GLY A 122 -16.76 -12.76 -0.97
N LYS A 123 -16.09 -13.45 -0.04
CA LYS A 123 -14.85 -12.97 0.59
C LYS A 123 -13.67 -13.24 -0.33
N LEU A 124 -12.77 -12.26 -0.45
CA LEU A 124 -11.54 -12.39 -1.22
C LEU A 124 -10.64 -13.47 -0.59
N ARG A 125 -10.26 -14.46 -1.41
CA ARG A 125 -9.46 -15.62 -0.98
C ARG A 125 -8.06 -15.61 -1.60
N ARG A 126 -7.95 -15.21 -2.87
CA ARG A 126 -6.69 -15.20 -3.60
C ARG A 126 -6.56 -13.97 -4.48
N LEU A 127 -5.34 -13.44 -4.56
CA LEU A 127 -4.94 -12.41 -5.49
C LEU A 127 -3.70 -12.86 -6.24
N SER A 128 -3.79 -12.89 -7.56
CA SER A 128 -2.69 -13.29 -8.45
C SER A 128 -2.32 -12.15 -9.37
N PHE A 129 -1.04 -11.75 -9.37
CA PHE A 129 -0.51 -10.65 -10.16
C PHE A 129 0.42 -11.16 -11.27
N TYR A 130 0.20 -10.68 -12.48
CA TYR A 130 0.97 -11.05 -13.67
C TYR A 130 1.51 -9.80 -14.34
N SER A 131 2.83 -9.75 -14.60
CA SER A 131 3.40 -8.59 -15.27
C SER A 131 2.86 -8.46 -16.69
N VAL A 132 2.48 -7.24 -17.05
CA VAL A 132 2.00 -6.94 -18.39
C VAL A 132 3.22 -6.76 -19.31
N THR A 133 3.61 -7.82 -20.00
CA THR A 133 4.67 -7.75 -21.01
C THR A 133 4.10 -7.12 -22.28
N GLY A 134 4.20 -5.80 -22.42
CA GLY A 134 3.86 -5.11 -23.67
C GLY A 134 3.13 -3.80 -23.50
N GLY A 135 3.81 -2.80 -22.92
CA GLY A 135 3.28 -1.44 -22.89
C GLY A 135 4.28 -0.52 -22.24
N VAL A 136 5.06 0.17 -23.08
CA VAL A 136 5.69 1.43 -22.68
C VAL A 136 4.55 2.29 -22.14
N ALA A 137 4.60 2.62 -20.84
CA ALA A 137 3.69 3.59 -20.26
C ALA A 137 3.84 4.91 -21.06
N PRO A 138 2.75 5.51 -21.56
CA PRO A 138 2.80 6.88 -22.07
C PRO A 138 3.10 7.89 -20.96
#